data_AF-A0A7K1B2I3-F1
#
_entry.id   AF-A0A7K1B2I3-F1
#
_cell.length_a   1.000
_cell.length_b   1.000
_cell.length_c   1.000
_cell.angle_alpha   90.00
_cell.angle_beta   90.00
_cell.angle_gamma   90.00
#
_symmetry.space_group_name_H-M   'P 1'
#
loop_
_entity.id
_entity.type
_entity.pdbx_description
1 polymer ?
#
loop_
_entity_poly.entity_id
_entity_poly.type
_entity_poly.pdbx_seq_one_letter_code
_entity_poly.pdbx_strand_id
1 'polypeptide(L)'
;MTERLTTEQFRALHPAQASAEKARLERSIAGKRATAAGRYFERELASVHAGWERSLVARIRMLPVPTVPVKTAGRGFTGLRKLSERQDVDFLGVMGPSADLLGDKRLPMLQGRMIALEVKATTEHANRLKVVAPGKGYGGLRAHQLNALIDLHNWYAAVVAVLWKNEDRIGVLTGRQMVNRYPDRAKPPTSFEWADFEQIDRLDQWLLVAARGALS
;
A
#
# COMPACT_ATOMS: atom_id res chain seq x y z
N MET A 1 -9.97 -13.49 -51.47
CA MET A 1 -10.74 -12.48 -50.73
C MET A 1 -10.93 -12.98 -49.31
N THR A 2 -10.37 -12.33 -48.30
CA THR A 2 -10.55 -12.71 -46.89
C THR A 2 -11.65 -11.82 -46.32
N GLU A 3 -12.86 -12.35 -46.17
CA GLU A 3 -13.95 -11.64 -45.50
C GLU A 3 -13.55 -11.40 -44.03
N ARG A 4 -13.46 -10.13 -43.63
CA ARG A 4 -13.25 -9.76 -42.23
C ARG A 4 -14.59 -9.85 -41.53
N LEU A 5 -14.73 -10.83 -40.65
CA LEU A 5 -15.87 -10.94 -39.74
C LEU A 5 -16.05 -9.62 -38.97
N THR A 6 -17.30 -9.16 -38.84
CA THR A 6 -17.61 -8.04 -37.97
C THR A 6 -17.42 -8.43 -36.50
N THR A 7 -17.23 -7.44 -35.62
CA THR A 7 -17.07 -7.68 -34.17
C THR A 7 -18.24 -8.48 -33.58
N GLU A 8 -19.46 -8.28 -34.09
CA GLU A 8 -20.65 -9.03 -33.67
C GLU A 8 -20.63 -10.47 -34.19
N GLN A 9 -20.24 -10.69 -35.44
CA GLN A 9 -20.10 -12.04 -36.01
C GLN A 9 -18.97 -12.84 -35.32
N PHE A 10 -17.85 -12.19 -34.98
CA PHE A 10 -16.77 -12.83 -34.21
C PHE A 10 -17.23 -13.23 -32.79
N ARG A 11 -17.99 -12.37 -32.11
CA ARG A 11 -18.56 -12.69 -30.77
C ARG A 11 -19.54 -13.85 -30.81
N ALA A 12 -20.34 -13.95 -31.87
CA ALA A 12 -21.28 -15.05 -32.07
C ALA A 12 -20.57 -16.39 -32.37
N LEU A 13 -19.49 -16.35 -33.14
CA LEU A 13 -18.71 -17.54 -33.53
C LEU A 13 -17.70 -18.00 -32.47
N HIS A 14 -17.19 -17.09 -31.63
CA HIS A 14 -16.19 -17.37 -30.60
C HIS A 14 -16.58 -16.81 -29.22
N PRO A 15 -17.72 -17.24 -28.64
CA PRO A 15 -18.26 -16.66 -27.40
C PRO A 15 -17.30 -16.79 -26.20
N ALA A 16 -16.54 -17.89 -26.11
CA ALA A 16 -15.56 -18.09 -25.04
C ALA A 16 -14.37 -17.12 -25.12
N GLN A 17 -13.87 -16.83 -26.33
CA GLN A 17 -12.76 -15.90 -26.53
C GLN A 17 -13.22 -14.45 -26.32
N ALA A 18 -14.40 -14.09 -26.82
CA ALA A 18 -15.01 -12.79 -26.57
C ALA A 18 -15.25 -12.51 -25.08
N SER A 19 -15.72 -13.51 -24.33
CA SER A 19 -15.89 -13.43 -22.87
C SER A 19 -14.54 -13.24 -22.15
N ALA A 20 -13.52 -14.02 -22.52
CA ALA A 20 -12.18 -13.90 -21.95
C ALA A 20 -11.53 -12.53 -22.21
N GLU A 21 -11.74 -11.96 -23.41
CA GLU A 21 -11.22 -10.65 -23.79
C GLU A 21 -11.97 -9.50 -23.09
N LYS A 22 -13.30 -9.61 -22.96
CA LYS A 22 -14.09 -8.70 -22.12
C LYS A 22 -13.59 -8.70 -20.67
N ALA A 23 -13.42 -9.88 -20.07
CA ALA A 23 -12.91 -10.02 -18.70
C ALA A 23 -11.46 -9.50 -18.55
N ARG A 24 -10.65 -9.56 -19.60
CA ARG A 24 -9.29 -8.97 -19.62
C ARG A 24 -9.35 -7.44 -19.65
N LEU A 25 -10.21 -6.86 -20.49
CA LEU A 25 -10.41 -5.42 -20.59
C LEU A 25 -10.97 -4.84 -19.28
N GLU A 26 -11.97 -5.49 -18.70
CA GLU A 26 -12.54 -5.11 -17.40
C GLU A 26 -11.46 -5.10 -16.30
N ARG A 27 -10.64 -6.16 -16.21
CA ARG A 27 -9.49 -6.22 -15.30
C ARG A 27 -8.49 -5.08 -15.55
N SER A 28 -8.22 -4.74 -16.81
CA SER A 28 -7.32 -3.63 -17.13
C SER A 28 -7.89 -2.28 -16.72
N ILE A 29 -9.20 -2.06 -16.88
CA ILE A 29 -9.87 -0.81 -16.48
C ILE A 29 -9.88 -0.70 -14.94
N ALA A 30 -10.24 -1.78 -14.24
CA ALA A 30 -10.19 -1.85 -12.78
C ALA A 30 -8.78 -1.55 -12.25
N GLY A 31 -7.74 -2.12 -12.85
CA GLY A 31 -6.35 -1.84 -12.49
C GLY A 31 -5.95 -0.37 -12.68
N LYS A 32 -6.38 0.27 -13.78
CA LYS A 32 -6.13 1.71 -14.01
C LYS A 32 -6.85 2.58 -12.99
N ARG A 33 -8.09 2.26 -12.64
CA ARG A 33 -8.87 2.96 -11.60
C ARG A 33 -8.22 2.84 -10.22
N ALA A 34 -7.83 1.62 -9.82
CA ALA A 34 -7.10 1.38 -8.58
C ALA A 34 -5.79 2.19 -8.50
N THR A 35 -5.03 2.25 -9.59
CA THR A 35 -3.81 3.05 -9.67
C THR A 35 -4.08 4.55 -9.50
N ALA A 36 -5.16 5.05 -10.12
CA ALA A 36 -5.56 6.45 -9.96
C ALA A 36 -5.99 6.77 -8.53
N ALA A 37 -6.79 5.89 -7.91
CA ALA A 37 -7.21 6.03 -6.51
C ALA A 37 -6.02 6.00 -5.55
N GLY A 38 -5.05 5.09 -5.77
CA GLY A 38 -3.81 5.04 -4.99
C GLY A 38 -3.03 6.35 -5.05
N ARG A 39 -2.81 6.91 -6.25
CA ARG A 39 -2.12 8.20 -6.42
C ARG A 39 -2.86 9.38 -5.79
N TYR A 40 -4.19 9.36 -5.79
CA TYR A 40 -4.97 10.38 -5.09
C TYR A 40 -4.77 10.27 -3.58
N PHE A 41 -4.89 9.05 -3.04
CA PHE A 41 -4.69 8.80 -1.60
C PHE A 41 -3.28 9.13 -1.12
N GLU A 42 -2.24 8.81 -1.90
CA GLU A 42 -0.85 9.21 -1.63
C GLU A 42 -0.67 10.74 -1.55
N ARG A 43 -1.39 11.50 -2.38
CA ARG A 43 -1.36 12.97 -2.33
C ARG A 43 -2.07 13.53 -1.10
N GLU A 44 -3.20 12.93 -0.71
CA GLU A 44 -3.88 13.29 0.54
C GLU A 44 -2.97 13.06 1.75
N LEU A 45 -2.30 11.90 1.79
CA LEU A 45 -1.30 11.58 2.81
C LEU A 45 -0.15 12.58 2.83
N ALA A 46 0.40 12.94 1.66
CA ALA A 46 1.46 13.94 1.57
C ALA A 46 1.03 15.30 2.15
N SER A 47 -0.22 15.71 1.94
CA SER A 47 -0.77 16.94 2.51
C SER A 47 -0.85 16.88 4.05
N VAL A 48 -1.36 15.77 4.60
CA VAL A 48 -1.42 15.54 6.05
C VAL A 48 -0.01 15.53 6.66
N HIS A 49 0.94 14.80 6.05
CA HIS A 49 2.32 14.74 6.52
C HIS A 49 3.02 16.10 6.49
N ALA A 50 2.74 16.93 5.48
CA ALA A 50 3.27 18.29 5.43
C ALA A 50 2.69 19.17 6.57
N GLY A 51 1.43 18.95 6.95
CA GLY A 51 0.82 19.57 8.13
C GLY A 51 1.57 19.19 9.41
N TRP A 52 1.78 17.90 9.64
CA TRP A 52 2.51 17.39 10.80
C TRP A 52 3.96 17.84 10.87
N GLU A 53 4.64 17.95 9.72
CA GLU A 53 6.00 18.45 9.72
C GLU A 53 6.06 19.92 10.14
N ARG A 54 5.15 20.76 9.63
CA ARG A 54 5.07 22.17 10.02
C ARG A 54 4.77 22.34 11.51
N SER A 55 3.97 21.44 12.09
CA SER A 55 3.66 21.44 13.52
C SER A 55 4.62 20.60 14.36
N LEU A 56 5.72 20.10 13.80
CA LEU A 56 6.72 19.26 14.48
C LEU A 56 6.14 17.98 15.14
N VAL A 57 5.00 17.48 14.65
CA VAL A 57 4.38 16.23 15.11
C VAL A 57 5.13 15.02 14.57
N ALA A 58 5.45 15.03 13.28
CA ALA A 58 6.19 13.97 12.61
C ALA A 58 6.78 14.49 11.29
N ARG A 59 7.91 13.92 10.87
CA ARG A 59 8.45 14.11 9.52
C ARG A 59 8.38 12.78 8.79
N ILE A 60 7.46 12.66 7.84
CA ILE A 60 7.22 11.45 7.04
C ILE A 60 7.36 11.77 5.56
N ARG A 61 8.02 10.89 4.81
CA ARG A 61 8.31 11.04 3.38
C ARG A 61 8.02 9.75 2.64
N MET A 62 7.47 9.90 1.44
CA MET A 62 7.39 8.80 0.49
C MET A 62 8.80 8.48 -0.02
N LEU A 63 9.17 7.21 -0.03
CA LEU A 63 10.44 6.79 -0.57
C LEU A 63 10.39 6.77 -2.11
N PRO A 64 11.49 7.15 -2.79
CA PRO A 64 11.55 7.10 -4.24
C PRO A 64 11.54 5.65 -4.72
N VAL A 65 10.82 5.38 -5.81
CA VAL A 65 10.76 4.04 -6.40
C VAL A 65 12.15 3.67 -6.96
N PRO A 66 12.80 2.59 -6.48
CA PRO A 66 14.14 2.22 -6.90
C PRO A 66 14.13 1.74 -8.36
N THR A 67 14.87 2.43 -9.23
CA THR A 67 14.94 2.12 -10.66
C THR A 67 16.36 2.19 -11.20
N VAL A 68 16.69 1.30 -12.14
CA VAL A 68 17.95 1.30 -12.88
C VAL A 68 17.73 1.54 -14.37
N PRO A 69 18.65 2.23 -15.06
CA PRO A 69 18.56 2.41 -16.51
C PRO A 69 18.58 1.06 -17.25
N VAL A 70 17.80 0.97 -18.33
CA VAL A 70 17.82 -0.19 -19.23
C VAL A 70 18.89 0.02 -20.31
N LYS A 71 19.86 -0.89 -20.38
CA LYS A 71 20.79 -0.99 -21.52
C LYS A 71 20.17 -1.93 -22.56
N THR A 72 20.14 -1.51 -23.83
CA THR A 72 19.91 -2.44 -24.95
C THR A 72 21.23 -2.76 -25.62
N ALA A 73 21.38 -4.00 -26.05
CA ALA A 73 22.55 -4.43 -26.80
C ALA A 73 22.73 -3.55 -28.06
N GLY A 74 23.91 -2.94 -28.19
CA GLY A 74 24.30 -2.19 -29.39
C GLY A 74 23.72 -0.77 -29.56
N ARG A 75 22.88 -0.25 -28.66
CA ARG A 75 22.25 1.08 -28.81
C ARG A 75 22.43 2.04 -27.62
N GLY A 76 23.26 1.69 -26.64
CA GLY A 76 23.47 2.52 -25.45
C GLY A 76 22.27 2.54 -24.49
N PHE A 77 22.15 3.58 -23.67
CA PHE A 77 21.03 3.75 -22.74
C PHE A 77 19.79 4.25 -23.47
N THR A 78 18.65 3.58 -23.29
CA THR A 78 17.42 3.86 -24.05
C THR A 78 16.53 4.94 -23.44
N GLY A 79 16.97 5.62 -22.37
CA GLY A 79 16.14 6.52 -21.56
C GLY A 79 15.07 5.79 -20.71
N LEU A 80 14.83 4.50 -20.97
CA LEU A 80 13.91 3.67 -20.18
C LEU A 80 14.59 3.24 -18.87
N ARG A 81 13.79 3.17 -17.80
CA ARG A 81 14.21 2.65 -16.49
C ARG A 81 13.36 1.44 -16.12
N LYS A 82 13.99 0.42 -15.54
CA LYS A 82 13.31 -0.73 -14.95
C LYS A 82 13.40 -0.64 -13.42
N LEU A 83 12.44 -1.25 -12.72
CA LEU A 83 12.51 -1.39 -11.26
C LEU A 83 13.78 -2.17 -10.89
N SER A 84 14.57 -1.64 -9.96
CA SER A 84 15.85 -2.25 -9.56
C SER A 84 15.70 -3.16 -8.35
N GLU A 85 14.85 -2.77 -7.41
CA GLU A 85 14.66 -3.47 -6.14
C GLU A 85 13.19 -3.45 -5.73
N ARG A 86 12.83 -4.35 -4.81
CA ARG A 86 11.52 -4.33 -4.17
C ARG A 86 11.61 -3.38 -2.99
N GLN A 87 10.75 -2.38 -3.00
CA GLN A 87 10.62 -1.47 -1.87
C GLN A 87 9.88 -2.16 -0.72
N ASP A 88 10.42 -2.02 0.49
CA ASP A 88 9.90 -2.67 1.68
C ASP A 88 8.69 -1.92 2.28
N VAL A 89 8.70 -0.58 2.18
CA VAL A 89 7.60 0.28 2.62
C VAL A 89 7.48 1.51 1.73
N ASP A 90 6.26 2.00 1.52
CA ASP A 90 5.98 3.20 0.72
C ASP A 90 6.53 4.49 1.37
N PHE A 91 6.45 4.60 2.71
CA PHE A 91 6.81 5.79 3.47
C PHE A 91 7.70 5.47 4.68
N LEU A 92 8.64 6.37 4.97
CA LEU A 92 9.45 6.37 6.19
C LEU A 92 9.47 7.76 6.85
N GLY A 93 9.69 7.78 8.15
CA GLY A 93 9.75 9.02 8.90
C GLY A 93 10.23 8.87 10.33
N VAL A 94 10.05 9.94 11.09
CA VAL A 94 10.38 10.01 12.51
C VAL A 94 9.30 10.78 13.27
N MET A 95 8.99 10.32 14.47
CA MET A 95 8.12 11.03 15.41
C MET A 95 8.81 12.30 15.90
N GLY A 96 8.11 13.42 15.80
CA GLY A 96 8.59 14.73 16.22
C GLY A 96 8.34 15.03 17.69
N PRO A 97 8.89 16.15 18.20
CA PRO A 97 8.75 16.56 19.60
C PRO A 97 7.33 16.96 20.00
N SER A 98 6.47 17.36 19.05
CA SER A 98 5.10 17.82 19.31
C SER A 98 4.06 16.72 19.10
N ALA A 99 4.44 15.46 19.33
CA ALA A 99 3.58 14.29 19.15
C ALA A 99 2.34 14.30 20.07
N ASP A 100 2.41 14.99 21.20
CA ASP A 100 1.32 15.20 22.15
C ASP A 100 0.13 15.96 21.53
N LEU A 101 0.36 16.77 20.49
CA LEU A 101 -0.69 17.49 19.75
C LEU A 101 -1.71 16.55 19.09
N LEU A 102 -1.40 15.26 18.96
CA LEU A 102 -2.35 14.24 18.49
C LEU A 102 -3.36 13.80 19.56
N GLY A 103 -3.23 14.28 20.81
CA GLY A 103 -4.25 14.11 21.86
C GLY A 103 -4.10 12.90 22.77
N ASP A 104 -2.95 12.20 22.77
CA ASP A 104 -2.64 11.12 23.71
C ASP A 104 -1.34 11.43 24.47
N LYS A 105 -1.43 11.49 25.81
CA LYS A 105 -0.35 11.90 26.71
C LYS A 105 0.85 10.96 26.71
N ARG A 106 0.73 9.75 26.14
CA ARG A 106 1.81 8.78 26.06
C ARG A 106 2.68 8.96 24.81
N LEU A 107 2.22 9.71 23.81
CA LEU A 107 2.93 9.90 22.54
C LEU A 107 4.31 10.56 22.66
N PRO A 108 4.58 11.46 23.62
CA PRO A 108 5.94 11.94 23.85
C PRO A 108 6.97 10.83 24.09
N MET A 109 6.57 9.66 24.61
CA MET A 109 7.46 8.50 24.79
C MET A 109 7.93 7.88 23.47
N LEU A 110 7.32 8.27 22.35
CA LEU A 110 7.66 7.81 21.01
C LEU A 110 8.48 8.85 20.23
N GLN A 111 8.83 10.00 20.82
CA GLN A 111 9.66 11.00 20.14
C GLN A 111 10.98 10.38 19.65
N GLY A 112 11.37 10.71 18.42
CA GLY A 112 12.59 10.19 17.80
C GLY A 112 12.46 8.75 17.28
N ARG A 113 11.35 8.06 17.54
CA ARG A 113 11.12 6.72 16.98
C ARG A 113 10.84 6.78 15.50
N MET A 114 11.30 5.76 14.80
CA MET A 114 11.02 5.56 13.38
C MET A 114 9.52 5.36 13.15
N ILE A 115 9.04 5.92 12.03
CA ILE A 115 7.71 5.67 11.50
C ILE A 115 7.88 4.95 10.16
N ALA A 116 7.15 3.85 9.95
CA ALA A 116 7.13 3.14 8.68
C ALA A 116 5.70 2.84 8.24
N LEU A 117 5.38 3.15 6.99
CA LEU A 117 4.02 3.12 6.50
C LEU A 117 3.96 2.52 5.10
N GLU A 118 3.05 1.58 4.92
CA GLU A 118 2.67 1.01 3.63
C GLU A 118 1.23 1.40 3.29
N VAL A 119 0.97 1.71 2.01
CA VAL A 119 -0.32 2.27 1.60
C VAL A 119 -0.94 1.42 0.50
N LYS A 120 -2.23 1.12 0.65
CA LYS A 120 -3.02 0.37 -0.34
C LYS A 120 -4.34 1.09 -0.58
N ALA A 121 -4.82 1.02 -1.81
CA ALA A 121 -6.12 1.57 -2.19
C ALA A 121 -6.86 0.58 -3.10
N THR A 122 -8.16 0.45 -2.85
CA THR A 122 -9.10 -0.30 -3.70
C THR A 122 -10.28 0.58 -4.07
N THR A 123 -10.76 0.46 -5.31
CA THR A 123 -11.90 1.25 -5.82
C THR A 123 -13.24 0.53 -5.70
N GLU A 124 -13.22 -0.73 -5.27
CA GLU A 124 -14.41 -1.55 -5.08
C GLU A 124 -14.46 -1.95 -3.60
N HIS A 125 -15.67 -2.05 -3.06
CA HIS A 125 -15.93 -2.58 -1.73
C HIS A 125 -15.29 -3.95 -1.56
N ALA A 126 -14.12 -3.97 -0.93
CA ALA A 126 -13.37 -5.19 -0.69
C ALA A 126 -13.47 -5.54 0.80
N ASN A 127 -13.90 -6.76 1.10
CA ASN A 127 -13.96 -7.23 2.48
C ASN A 127 -12.60 -7.64 3.03
N ARG A 128 -11.58 -7.76 2.16
CA ARG A 128 -10.24 -8.21 2.53
C ARG A 128 -9.13 -7.60 1.69
N LEU A 129 -8.00 -7.33 2.32
CA LEU A 129 -6.74 -6.98 1.68
C LEU A 129 -5.91 -8.24 1.48
N LYS A 130 -5.68 -8.63 0.23
CA LYS A 130 -4.86 -9.82 -0.08
C LYS A 130 -3.41 -9.59 0.30
N VAL A 131 -2.80 -10.62 0.88
CA VAL A 131 -1.35 -10.69 1.06
C VAL A 131 -0.79 -11.55 -0.07
N VAL A 132 0.10 -10.96 -0.86
CA VAL A 132 0.59 -11.59 -2.08
C VAL A 132 1.95 -12.22 -1.84
N ALA A 133 1.99 -13.54 -2.03
CA ALA A 133 3.22 -14.33 -1.99
C ALA A 133 4.22 -13.90 -3.09
N PRO A 134 5.53 -14.13 -2.89
CA PRO A 134 6.55 -13.85 -3.90
C PRO A 134 6.20 -14.48 -5.25
N GLY A 135 6.38 -13.71 -6.34
CA GLY A 135 6.16 -14.19 -7.71
C GLY A 135 4.71 -14.25 -8.19
N LYS A 136 3.72 -13.91 -7.35
CA LYS A 136 2.30 -13.85 -7.74
C LYS A 136 1.86 -12.43 -8.15
N GLY A 137 0.76 -12.35 -8.91
CA GLY A 137 0.25 -11.16 -9.62
C GLY A 137 0.06 -9.88 -8.79
N TYR A 138 -0.27 -8.78 -9.45
CA TYR A 138 -0.35 -7.44 -8.84
C TYR A 138 -1.67 -7.19 -8.08
N GLY A 139 -1.63 -6.40 -7.01
CA GLY A 139 -2.79 -5.99 -6.21
C GLY A 139 -2.85 -6.65 -4.83
N GLY A 140 -2.47 -5.89 -3.79
CA GLY A 140 -2.44 -6.34 -2.39
C GLY A 140 -1.17 -5.92 -1.64
N LEU A 141 -1.10 -6.27 -0.36
CA LEU A 141 0.09 -6.13 0.47
C LEU A 141 1.09 -7.24 0.11
N ARG A 142 2.36 -6.94 -0.19
CA ARG A 142 3.33 -8.00 -0.48
C ARG A 142 3.82 -8.62 0.81
N ALA A 143 4.08 -9.94 0.79
CA ALA A 143 4.58 -10.65 1.97
C ALA A 143 5.90 -10.06 2.49
N HIS A 144 6.81 -9.59 1.61
CA HIS A 144 8.06 -8.97 2.03
C HIS A 144 7.84 -7.62 2.73
N GLN A 145 6.85 -6.83 2.30
CA GLN A 145 6.48 -5.55 2.94
C GLN A 145 5.90 -5.79 4.34
N LEU A 146 5.02 -6.78 4.47
CA LEU A 146 4.48 -7.20 5.76
C LEU A 146 5.60 -7.65 6.72
N ASN A 147 6.53 -8.48 6.24
CA ASN A 147 7.69 -8.91 7.04
C ASN A 147 8.55 -7.72 7.47
N ALA A 148 8.85 -6.80 6.57
CA ALA A 148 9.65 -5.62 6.88
C ALA A 148 8.99 -4.74 7.94
N LEU A 149 7.67 -4.50 7.87
CA LEU A 149 6.94 -3.73 8.89
C LEU A 149 6.98 -4.42 10.26
N ILE A 150 6.79 -5.74 10.30
CA ILE A 150 6.89 -6.53 11.54
C ILE A 150 8.32 -6.47 12.11
N ASP A 151 9.34 -6.51 11.27
CA ASP A 151 10.73 -6.35 11.70
C ASP A 151 11.01 -4.97 12.28
N LEU A 152 10.56 -3.92 11.61
CA LEU A 152 10.66 -2.55 12.10
C LEU A 152 9.95 -2.38 13.46
N HIS A 153 8.78 -2.99 13.62
CA HIS A 153 8.05 -2.96 14.88
C HIS A 153 8.78 -3.70 16.01
N ASN A 154 9.19 -4.95 15.78
CA ASN A 154 9.75 -5.79 16.84
C ASN A 154 11.20 -5.42 17.21
N TRP A 155 12.02 -5.05 16.23
CA TRP A 155 13.47 -4.90 16.44
C TRP A 155 13.86 -3.44 16.69
N TYR A 156 13.10 -2.49 16.13
CA TYR A 156 13.40 -1.06 16.21
C TYR A 156 12.36 -0.28 17.01
N ALA A 157 11.38 -0.97 17.60
CA ALA A 157 10.27 -0.36 18.33
C ALA A 157 9.55 0.74 17.52
N ALA A 158 9.55 0.60 16.19
CA ALA A 158 9.01 1.59 15.26
C ALA A 158 7.49 1.67 15.33
N VAL A 159 6.96 2.86 15.06
CA VAL A 159 5.53 3.07 14.80
C VAL A 159 5.24 2.63 13.37
N VAL A 160 4.60 1.48 13.20
CA VAL A 160 4.34 0.92 11.86
C VAL A 160 2.86 0.79 11.57
N ALA A 161 2.48 0.98 10.31
CA ALA A 161 1.11 0.80 9.85
C ALA A 161 1.01 0.34 8.39
N VAL A 162 -0.06 -0.38 8.07
CA VAL A 162 -0.61 -0.47 6.71
C VAL A 162 -1.89 0.35 6.68
N LEU A 163 -1.95 1.34 5.79
CA LEU A 163 -3.18 2.08 5.51
C LEU A 163 -3.88 1.49 4.30
N TRP A 164 -5.16 1.23 4.44
CA TRP A 164 -5.98 0.74 3.36
C TRP A 164 -7.17 1.65 3.13
N LYS A 165 -7.17 2.38 2.02
CA LYS A 165 -8.34 3.10 1.51
C LYS A 165 -9.23 2.13 0.74
N ASN A 166 -10.43 1.91 1.26
CA ASN A 166 -11.43 1.01 0.69
C ASN A 166 -12.69 1.83 0.43
N GLU A 167 -12.81 2.32 -0.80
CA GLU A 167 -13.79 3.36 -1.16
C GLU A 167 -13.57 4.63 -0.32
N ASP A 168 -14.61 5.08 0.39
CA ASP A 168 -14.59 6.27 1.24
C ASP A 168 -14.09 5.97 2.66
N ARG A 169 -13.80 4.71 2.99
CA ARG A 169 -13.35 4.30 4.32
C ARG A 169 -11.83 4.12 4.36
N ILE A 170 -11.25 4.34 5.53
CA ILE A 170 -9.83 4.16 5.77
C ILE A 170 -9.65 3.20 6.95
N GLY A 171 -8.91 2.12 6.71
CA GLY A 171 -8.49 1.17 7.74
C GLY A 171 -7.02 1.33 8.06
N VAL A 172 -6.67 1.18 9.35
CA VAL A 172 -5.30 1.15 9.86
C VAL A 172 -5.03 -0.23 10.45
N LEU A 173 -4.07 -0.94 9.87
CA LEU A 173 -3.52 -2.15 10.46
C LEU A 173 -2.22 -1.78 11.17
N THR A 174 -2.20 -1.88 12.49
CA THR A 174 -1.05 -1.51 13.34
C THR A 174 -0.02 -2.62 13.43
N GLY A 175 1.22 -2.30 13.81
CA GLY A 175 2.28 -3.30 14.05
C GLY A 175 1.85 -4.42 14.99
N ARG A 176 1.17 -4.10 16.08
CA ARG A 176 0.63 -5.07 17.03
C ARG A 176 -0.39 -6.03 16.39
N GLN A 177 -1.32 -5.51 15.59
CA GLN A 177 -2.27 -6.35 14.87
C GLN A 177 -1.57 -7.25 13.85
N MET A 178 -0.56 -6.75 13.14
CA MET A 178 0.25 -7.56 12.22
C MET A 178 0.92 -8.72 12.95
N VAL A 179 1.59 -8.47 14.08
CA VAL A 179 2.26 -9.51 14.88
C VAL A 179 1.26 -10.54 15.40
N ASN A 180 0.13 -10.10 15.95
CA ASN A 180 -0.88 -11.00 16.52
C ASN A 180 -1.54 -11.89 15.47
N ARG A 181 -1.78 -11.35 14.27
CA ARG A 181 -2.42 -12.08 13.16
C ARG A 181 -1.43 -12.90 12.33
N TYR A 182 -0.15 -12.57 12.39
CA TYR A 182 0.91 -13.25 11.66
C TYR A 182 2.07 -13.65 12.60
N PRO A 183 1.83 -14.57 13.56
CA PRO A 183 2.85 -14.99 14.52
C PRO A 183 3.90 -15.92 13.90
N ASP A 184 3.51 -16.76 12.92
CA ASP A 184 4.42 -17.67 12.21
C ASP A 184 4.83 -17.09 10.86
N ARG A 185 6.01 -16.47 10.82
CA ARG A 185 6.56 -15.85 9.61
C ARG A 185 6.75 -16.82 8.43
N ALA A 186 6.85 -18.13 8.67
CA ALA A 186 6.97 -19.10 7.58
C ALA A 186 5.68 -19.26 6.77
N LYS A 187 4.53 -18.84 7.33
CA LYS A 187 3.20 -19.00 6.72
C LYS A 187 2.44 -17.67 6.73
N PRO A 188 2.72 -16.74 5.78
CA PRO A 188 1.98 -15.50 5.68
C PRO A 188 0.48 -15.74 5.57
N PRO A 189 -0.36 -14.93 6.26
CA PRO A 189 -1.78 -14.97 6.03
C PRO A 189 -2.03 -14.72 4.54
N THR A 190 -3.10 -15.28 3.99
CA THR A 190 -3.45 -15.03 2.58
C THR A 190 -4.14 -13.69 2.38
N SER A 191 -4.70 -13.12 3.45
CA SER A 191 -5.35 -11.83 3.49
C SER A 191 -5.52 -11.33 4.92
N PHE A 192 -5.77 -10.03 5.07
CA PHE A 192 -6.36 -9.42 6.24
C PHE A 192 -7.81 -9.06 5.92
N GLU A 193 -8.74 -9.41 6.81
CA GLU A 193 -10.14 -9.02 6.66
C GLU A 193 -10.31 -7.56 7.09
N TRP A 194 -11.33 -6.85 6.59
CA TRP A 194 -11.59 -5.46 6.96
C TRP A 194 -11.73 -5.27 8.49
N ALA A 195 -12.29 -6.28 9.18
CA ALA A 195 -12.43 -6.31 10.63
C ALA A 195 -11.08 -6.36 11.39
N ASP A 196 -9.97 -6.66 10.71
CA ASP A 196 -8.63 -6.62 11.30
C ASP A 196 -8.07 -5.20 11.41
N PHE A 197 -8.68 -4.24 10.70
CA PHE A 197 -8.24 -2.85 10.66
C PHE A 197 -9.03 -2.02 11.67
N GLU A 198 -8.33 -1.11 12.36
CA GLU A 198 -9.00 -0.04 13.08
C GLU A 198 -9.49 1.01 12.06
N GLN A 199 -10.78 1.31 12.09
CA GLN A 199 -11.41 2.22 11.12
C GLN A 199 -11.28 3.65 11.62
N ILE A 200 -10.90 4.57 10.72
CA ILE A 200 -10.79 5.99 11.01
C ILE A 200 -11.64 6.81 10.05
N ASP A 201 -12.22 7.89 10.56
CA ASP A 201 -13.07 8.80 9.77
C ASP A 201 -12.23 9.85 9.04
N ARG A 202 -11.08 10.21 9.61
CA ARG A 202 -10.21 11.25 9.08
C ARG A 202 -8.79 10.72 8.94
N LEU A 203 -8.17 11.00 7.80
CA LEU A 203 -6.82 10.55 7.51
C LEU A 203 -5.80 11.04 8.55
N ASP A 204 -5.98 12.23 9.12
CA ASP A 204 -5.11 12.78 10.17
C ASP A 204 -5.15 12.02 11.51
N GLN A 205 -6.00 11.01 11.67
CA GLN A 205 -6.05 10.16 12.86
C GLN A 205 -5.12 8.95 12.77
N TRP A 206 -4.61 8.61 11.59
CA TRP A 206 -3.94 7.32 11.40
C TRP A 206 -2.70 7.15 12.28
N LEU A 207 -1.93 8.22 12.48
CA LEU A 207 -0.70 8.17 13.25
C LEU A 207 -0.97 7.95 14.74
N LEU A 208 -2.06 8.54 15.25
CA LEU A 208 -2.51 8.29 16.63
C LEU A 208 -2.85 6.81 16.84
N VAL A 209 -3.60 6.22 15.90
CA VAL A 209 -3.97 4.80 15.94
C VAL A 209 -2.74 3.90 15.88
N ALA A 210 -1.83 4.13 14.92
CA ALA A 210 -0.59 3.37 14.79
C ALA A 210 0.29 3.47 16.05
N ALA A 211 0.40 4.67 16.61
CA ALA A 211 1.21 4.93 17.79
C ALA A 211 0.65 4.26 19.06
N ARG A 212 -0.68 4.20 19.23
CA ARG A 212 -1.31 3.42 20.31
C ARG A 212 -0.99 1.93 20.18
N GLY A 213 -0.97 1.40 18.96
CA GLY A 213 -0.54 0.05 18.68
C GLY A 213 0.92 -0.22 19.07
N ALA A 214 1.80 0.78 18.99
CA ALA A 214 3.21 0.68 19.39
C ALA A 214 3.45 0.81 20.91
N LEU A 215 2.47 1.32 21.66
CA LEU A 215 2.53 1.54 23.10
C LEU A 215 1.87 0.42 23.93
N SER A 216 1.20 -0.52 23.28
CA SER A 216 0.40 -1.57 23.93
C SER A 216 1.03 -2.95 23.80
#